data_AF-A0A840Q5V7-F1
#
_entry.id   AF-A0A840Q5V7-F1
#
_cell.length_a   1.000
_cell.length_b   1.000
_cell.length_c   1.000
_cell.angle_alpha   90.00
_cell.angle_beta   90.00
_cell.angle_gamma   90.00
#
_symmetry.space_group_name_H-M   'P 1'
#
loop_
_entity.id
_entity.type
_entity.pdbx_description
1 polymer ?
#
loop_
_entity_poly.entity_id
_entity_poly.type
_entity_poly.pdbx_seq_one_letter_code
_entity_poly.pdbx_strand_id
1 'polypeptide(L)'
;MSALDELIQMLRLVEEHLEKAGVHLVTSRTALAEAEQALVKLDPDHPETVVPPGLHRADDQIERTQGMIEHILDTVRDFVTRL
;
A
#
# COMPACT_ATOMS: atom_id res chain seq x y z
N MET A 1 -12.09 27.78 -17.86
CA MET A 1 -12.26 26.50 -17.15
C MET A 1 -13.28 26.73 -16.04
N SER A 2 -14.20 25.79 -15.84
CA SER A 2 -15.14 25.85 -14.71
C SER A 2 -14.46 25.37 -13.43
N ALA A 3 -14.90 25.85 -12.27
CA ALA A 3 -14.48 25.33 -10.96
C ALA A 3 -14.76 23.81 -10.84
N LEU A 4 -15.77 23.31 -11.55
CA LEU A 4 -16.07 21.88 -11.63
C LEU A 4 -14.99 21.10 -12.40
N ASP A 5 -14.48 21.65 -13.50
CA ASP A 5 -13.43 21.00 -14.30
C ASP A 5 -12.12 20.93 -13.51
N GLU A 6 -11.81 21.98 -12.74
CA GLU A 6 -10.65 22.02 -11.84
C GLU A 6 -10.75 20.97 -10.74
N LEU A 7 -11.93 20.81 -10.13
CA LEU A 7 -12.17 19.78 -9.13
C LEU A 7 -11.98 18.37 -9.71
N ILE A 8 -12.54 18.09 -10.88
CA ILE A 8 -12.40 16.79 -11.55
C ILE A 8 -10.93 16.49 -11.87
N GLN A 9 -10.17 17.49 -12.34
CA GLN A 9 -8.73 17.32 -12.60
C GLN A 9 -7.94 17.03 -11.32
N MET A 10 -8.23 17.73 -10.22
CA MET A 10 -7.58 17.48 -8.93
C MET A 10 -7.89 16.08 -8.40
N LEU A 11 -9.12 15.60 -8.54
CA LEU A 11 -9.51 14.25 -8.11
C LEU A 11 -8.79 13.15 -8.93
N ARG A 12 -8.64 13.35 -10.24
CA ARG A 12 -7.84 12.44 -11.09
C ARG A 12 -6.37 12.42 -10.69
N LEU A 13 -5.81 13.57 -10.34
CA LEU A 13 -4.45 13.66 -9.81
C LEU A 13 -4.29 12.88 -8.50
N VAL A 14 -5.26 13.00 -7.59
CA VAL A 14 -5.26 12.23 -6.33
C VAL A 14 -5.34 10.73 -6.61
N GLU A 15 -6.21 10.30 -7.52
CA GLU A 15 -6.31 8.90 -7.96
C GLU A 15 -4.96 8.37 -8.47
N GLU A 16 -4.30 9.10 -9.38
CA GLU A 16 -3.00 8.69 -9.92
C GLU A 16 -1.92 8.55 -8.83
N HIS A 17 -1.89 9.45 -7.85
CA HIS A 17 -0.93 9.37 -6.74
C HIS A 17 -1.21 8.18 -5.82
N LEU A 18 -2.48 7.89 -5.56
CA LEU A 18 -2.90 6.75 -4.75
C LEU A 18 -2.58 5.43 -5.43
N GLU A 19 -2.79 5.32 -6.75
CA GLU A 19 -2.42 4.13 -7.53
C GLU A 19 -0.91 3.90 -7.49
N LYS A 20 -0.09 4.95 -7.70
CA LYS A 20 1.37 4.85 -7.59
C LYS A 20 1.80 4.40 -6.18
N ALA A 21 1.21 4.97 -5.14
CA ALA A 21 1.47 4.57 -3.76
C ALA A 21 1.11 3.10 -3.52
N GLY A 22 -0.01 2.62 -4.06
CA GLY A 22 -0.41 1.21 -4.03
C GLY A 22 0.65 0.28 -4.66
N VAL A 23 1.16 0.63 -5.84
CA VAL A 23 2.24 -0.14 -6.50
C VAL A 23 3.52 -0.18 -5.65
N HIS A 24 3.90 0.94 -5.04
CA HIS A 24 5.05 0.98 -4.15
C HIS A 24 4.87 0.08 -2.92
N LEU A 25 3.69 0.09 -2.30
CA LEU A 25 3.38 -0.78 -1.17
C LEU A 25 3.44 -2.26 -1.54
N VAL A 26 2.94 -2.66 -2.71
CA VAL A 26 3.06 -4.04 -3.20
C VAL A 26 4.53 -4.44 -3.34
N THR A 27 5.34 -3.57 -3.94
CA THR A 27 6.77 -3.81 -4.12
C THR A 27 7.49 -3.96 -2.76
N SER A 28 7.18 -3.07 -1.81
CA SER A 28 7.73 -3.14 -0.45
C SER A 28 7.32 -4.42 0.27
N ARG A 29 6.07 -4.87 0.09
CA ARG A 29 5.58 -6.12 0.68
C ARG A 29 6.35 -7.34 0.18
N THR A 30 6.57 -7.42 -1.13
CA THR A 30 7.36 -8.49 -1.74
C THR A 30 8.78 -8.51 -1.20
N ALA A 31 9.45 -7.36 -1.13
CA ALA A 31 10.81 -7.27 -0.58
C ALA A 31 10.87 -7.67 0.90
N LEU A 32 9.82 -7.35 1.67
CA LEU A 32 9.72 -7.75 3.07
C LEU A 32 9.58 -9.27 3.22
N ALA A 33 8.72 -9.90 2.42
CA ALA A 33 8.54 -11.35 2.41
C ALA A 33 9.83 -12.08 1.97
N GLU A 34 10.56 -11.55 0.99
CA GLU A 34 11.86 -12.08 0.58
C GLU A 34 12.90 -11.98 1.71
N ALA A 35 12.94 -10.85 2.43
CA ALA A 35 13.81 -10.68 3.59
C ALA A 35 13.45 -11.66 4.71
N GLU A 36 12.17 -11.85 5.02
CA GLU A 36 11.71 -12.84 6.00
C GLU A 36 12.20 -14.24 5.64
N GLN A 37 11.98 -14.67 4.39
CA GLN A 37 12.41 -15.98 3.92
C GLN A 37 13.93 -16.15 3.96
N ALA A 38 14.69 -15.10 3.66
CA ALA A 38 16.15 -15.12 3.75
C ALA A 38 16.61 -15.28 5.21
N LEU A 39 15.96 -14.61 6.16
CA LEU A 39 16.27 -14.71 7.59
C LEU A 39 15.91 -16.08 8.14
N VAL A 40 14.74 -16.63 7.83
CA VAL A 40 14.33 -17.99 8.23
C VAL A 40 15.32 -19.06 7.75
N LYS A 41 15.95 -18.86 6.59
CA LYS A 41 16.97 -19.80 6.08
C LYS A 41 18.29 -19.77 6.86
N LEU A 42 18.57 -18.73 7.63
CA LEU A 42 19.79 -18.65 8.45
C LEU A 42 19.74 -19.60 9.64
N ASP A 43 18.59 -19.72 10.28
CA ASP A 43 18.31 -20.69 11.34
C ASP A 43 16.89 -21.24 11.18
N PRO A 44 16.71 -22.32 10.40
CA PRO A 44 15.41 -22.92 10.18
C PRO A 44 14.80 -23.55 11.43
N ASP A 45 15.63 -23.90 12.41
CA ASP A 45 15.20 -24.56 13.65
C ASP A 45 14.70 -23.53 14.69
N HIS A 46 15.18 -22.28 14.62
CA HIS A 46 14.79 -21.18 15.51
C HIS A 46 14.55 -19.86 14.76
N PRO A 47 13.56 -19.79 13.85
CA PRO A 47 13.28 -18.60 13.04
C PRO A 47 12.99 -17.35 13.88
N GLU A 48 12.44 -17.49 15.09
CA GLU A 48 12.15 -16.41 16.03
C GLU A 48 13.39 -15.68 16.55
N THR A 49 14.57 -16.31 16.44
CA THR A 49 15.84 -15.70 16.86
C THR A 49 16.48 -14.85 15.75
N VAL A 50 16.09 -15.10 14.49
CA VAL A 50 16.68 -14.48 13.30
C VAL A 50 15.72 -13.53 12.58
N VAL A 51 14.40 -13.73 12.70
CA VAL A 51 13.38 -12.84 12.13
C VAL A 51 12.99 -11.77 13.17
N PRO A 52 13.28 -10.48 12.92
CA PRO A 52 12.87 -9.43 13.84
C PRO A 52 11.34 -9.29 13.90
N PRO A 53 10.73 -9.10 15.09
CA PRO A 53 9.29 -8.90 15.20
C PRO A 53 8.79 -7.62 14.50
N GLY A 54 9.69 -6.66 14.26
CA GLY A 54 9.40 -5.47 13.47
C GLY A 54 9.04 -5.78 12.01
N LEU A 55 9.44 -6.94 11.50
CA LEU A 55 9.20 -7.36 10.13
C LEU A 55 7.72 -7.71 9.92
N HIS A 56 7.13 -8.52 10.80
CA HIS A 56 5.67 -8.78 10.79
C HIS A 56 4.86 -7.50 11.01
N ARG A 57 5.28 -6.64 11.93
CA ARG A 57 4.62 -5.34 12.14
C ARG A 57 4.62 -4.47 10.89
N ALA A 58 5.70 -4.50 10.11
CA ALA A 58 5.79 -3.78 8.86
C ALA A 58 4.83 -4.35 7.80
N ASP A 59 4.70 -5.69 7.69
CA ASP A 59 3.74 -6.32 6.77
C ASP A 59 2.30 -5.90 7.12
N ASP A 60 1.92 -5.98 8.40
CA ASP A 60 0.61 -5.54 8.88
C ASP A 60 0.33 -4.05 8.56
N GLN A 61 1.36 -3.20 8.65
CA GLN A 61 1.23 -1.78 8.32
C GLN A 61 1.05 -1.56 6.83
N ILE A 62 1.77 -2.31 5.98
CA ILE A 62 1.62 -2.27 4.53
C ILE A 62 0.20 -2.69 4.15
N GLU A 63 -0.29 -3.82 4.66
CA GLU A 63 -1.65 -4.33 4.38
C GLU A 63 -2.72 -3.30 4.79
N ARG A 64 -2.64 -2.75 6.00
CA ARG A 64 -3.58 -1.71 6.45
C ARG A 64 -3.55 -0.48 5.55
N THR A 65 -2.37 -0.06 5.10
CA THR A 65 -2.22 1.11 4.24
C THR A 65 -2.78 0.85 2.85
N GLN A 66 -2.60 -0.37 2.31
CA GLN A 66 -3.22 -0.78 1.04
C GLN A 66 -4.75 -0.71 1.12
N GLY A 67 -5.35 -1.26 2.18
CA GLY A 67 -6.80 -1.19 2.37
C GLY A 67 -7.33 0.25 2.50
N MET A 68 -6.56 1.15 3.14
CA MET A 68 -6.91 2.58 3.19
C MET A 68 -6.85 3.24 1.81
N ILE A 69 -5.83 2.94 1.00
CA ILE A 69 -5.70 3.46 -0.36
C ILE A 69 -6.86 3.01 -1.24
N GLU A 70 -7.20 1.72 -1.20
CA GLU A 70 -8.35 1.17 -1.94
C GLU A 70 -9.65 1.86 -1.55
N HIS A 71 -9.90 2.02 -0.24
CA HIS A 71 -11.09 2.72 0.24
C HIS A 71 -11.18 4.18 -0.24
N ILE A 72 -10.05 4.90 -0.25
CA ILE A 72 -10.01 6.29 -0.74
C ILE A 72 -10.24 6.32 -2.25
N LEU A 73 -9.63 5.42 -3.01
CA LEU A 73 -9.83 5.31 -4.46
C LEU A 73 -11.30 5.08 -4.80
N ASP A 74 -11.94 4.13 -4.12
CA ASP A 74 -13.37 3.85 -4.29
C ASP A 74 -14.21 5.09 -3.96
N THR A 75 -13.88 5.80 -2.88
CA THR A 75 -14.59 7.03 -2.48
C THR A 75 -14.44 8.14 -3.52
N VAL A 76 -13.23 8.35 -4.06
CA VAL A 76 -12.96 9.35 -5.10
C VAL A 76 -13.72 9.01 -6.38
N ARG A 77 -13.69 7.74 -6.82
CA ARG A 77 -14.40 7.27 -8.01
C ARG A 77 -15.91 7.42 -7.84
N ASP A 78 -16.46 7.01 -6.70
CA ASP A 78 -17.88 7.19 -6.37
C ASP A 78 -18.30 8.65 -6.42
N PHE A 79 -17.48 9.54 -5.86
CA PHE A 79 -17.75 10.97 -5.88
C PHE A 79 -17.76 11.53 -7.30
N VAL A 80 -16.75 11.21 -8.12
CA VAL A 80 -16.67 11.65 -9.52
C VAL A 80 -17.85 11.12 -10.35
N THR A 81 -18.30 9.88 -10.09
CA THR A 81 -19.41 9.27 -10.83
C THR A 81 -20.77 9.88 -10.48
N ARG A 82 -20.88 10.55 -9.32
CA ARG A 82 -22.10 11.19 -8.83
C ARG A 82 -22.17 12.70 -9.10
N LEU A 83 -21.09 13.31 -9.61
CA LEU A 83 -21.03 14.70 -10.09
C LEU A 83 -21.73 14.84 -11.45
#